data_AF-A0ABD6EG90-F1
#
_entry.id   AF-A0ABD6EG90-F1
#
_cell.length_a   1.000
_cell.length_b   1.000
_cell.length_c   1.000
_cell.angle_alpha   90.00
_cell.angle_beta   90.00
_cell.angle_gamma   90.00
#
_symmetry.space_group_name_H-M   'P 1'
#
loop_
_entity.id
_entity.type
_entity.pdbx_description
1 polymer ?
#
loop_
_entity_poly.entity_id
_entity_poly.type
_entity_poly.pdbx_seq_one_letter_code
_entity_poly.pdbx_strand_id
1 'polypeptide(L)'
;MLNENATSKEVLDKNSFTVKLIDWGRAIDMSNFANKTFVGRAGTETFDCCEMLDGRPWTYQTDFFGFVSTLHVLLFGDYMNTMKDVGTDKYCIQSTVKRRLPQRDVLEDIFEMCLNIPDCQSFPLWSTIIQGLENNIDYCMKIDKLQWKTASREFNSALPLKRS
;
A
#
# COMPACT_ATOMS: atom_id res chain seq x y z
N MET A 1 -6.36 17.61 -11.03
CA MET A 1 -6.32 16.78 -12.24
C MET A 1 -4.87 16.47 -12.54
N LEU A 2 -4.57 15.23 -12.93
CA LEU A 2 -3.22 14.82 -13.31
C LEU A 2 -2.85 15.46 -14.65
N ASN A 3 -1.62 15.95 -14.78
CA ASN A 3 -1.12 16.49 -16.04
C ASN A 3 -0.57 15.34 -16.90
N GLU A 4 -1.27 15.00 -18.00
CA GLU A 4 -0.84 13.94 -18.92
C GLU A 4 0.50 14.22 -19.63
N ASN A 5 0.96 15.48 -19.62
CA ASN A 5 2.25 15.88 -20.15
C ASN A 5 3.31 16.09 -19.07
N ALA A 6 3.01 15.75 -17.81
CA ALA A 6 3.97 15.82 -16.72
C ALA A 6 5.19 14.94 -17.01
N THR A 7 6.34 15.43 -16.58
CA THR A 7 7.60 14.69 -16.52
C THR A 7 7.61 13.79 -15.28
N SER A 8 8.43 12.74 -15.28
CA SER A 8 8.58 11.89 -14.08
C SER A 8 9.05 12.69 -12.86
N LYS A 9 9.91 13.70 -13.06
CA LYS A 9 10.34 14.61 -11.99
C LYS A 9 9.18 15.39 -11.35
N GLU A 10 8.22 15.85 -12.15
CA GLU A 10 7.05 16.59 -11.63
C GLU A 10 6.08 15.66 -10.91
N VAL A 11 5.89 14.44 -11.42
CA VAL A 11 5.03 13.42 -10.78
C VAL A 11 5.62 12.96 -9.44
N LEU A 12 6.94 12.85 -9.36
CA LEU A 12 7.68 12.38 -8.19
C LEU A 12 8.16 13.52 -7.27
N ASP A 13 7.64 14.74 -7.43
CA ASP A 13 8.00 15.87 -6.55
C ASP A 13 7.48 15.63 -5.13
N LYS A 14 8.41 15.51 -4.17
CA LYS A 14 8.13 15.25 -2.75
C LYS A 14 7.43 16.42 -2.05
N ASN A 15 7.37 17.60 -2.68
CA ASN A 15 6.65 18.76 -2.16
C ASN A 15 5.20 18.84 -2.67
N SER A 16 4.79 17.93 -3.55
CA SER A 16 3.43 17.87 -4.09
C SER A 16 2.55 16.95 -3.24
N PHE A 17 1.60 17.53 -2.50
CA PHE A 17 0.67 16.79 -1.65
C PHE A 17 -0.72 16.74 -2.28
N THR A 18 -1.18 15.53 -2.63
CA THR A 18 -2.48 15.30 -3.27
C THR A 18 -3.47 14.50 -2.43
N VAL A 19 -2.98 13.81 -1.40
CA VAL A 19 -3.76 12.98 -0.47
C VAL A 19 -3.54 13.46 0.95
N LYS A 20 -4.59 13.41 1.78
CA LYS A 20 -4.52 13.70 3.22
C LYS A 20 -5.09 12.51 3.99
N LEU A 21 -4.36 12.02 4.98
CA LEU A 21 -4.89 11.08 5.95
C LEU A 21 -5.83 11.83 6.91
N ILE A 22 -6.97 11.22 7.18
CA ILE A 22 -8.01 11.74 8.07
C ILE A 22 -8.45 10.63 9.02
N ASP A 23 -9.33 10.99 9.96
CA ASP A 23 -9.92 10.08 10.95
C ASP A 23 -8.88 9.39 11.85
N TRP A 24 -8.63 10.03 13.00
CA TRP A 24 -7.70 9.57 14.01
C TRP A 24 -8.40 8.84 15.17
N GLY A 25 -9.66 8.42 15.00
CA GLY A 25 -10.46 7.83 16.08
C GLY A 25 -9.90 6.53 16.66
N ARG A 26 -9.01 5.85 15.93
CA ARG A 26 -8.29 4.64 16.38
C ARG A 26 -6.77 4.81 16.43
N ALA A 27 -6.28 6.04 16.32
CA ALA A 27 -4.84 6.30 16.38
C ALA A 27 -4.28 5.98 17.77
N ILE A 28 -3.07 5.43 17.80
CA ILE A 28 -2.37 5.09 19.05
C ILE A 28 -1.15 5.99 19.17
N ASP A 29 -1.11 6.80 20.22
CA ASP A 29 0.08 7.56 20.57
C ASP A 29 1.10 6.67 21.30
N MET A 30 2.08 6.17 20.55
CA MET A 30 3.13 5.29 21.06
C MET A 30 4.04 5.93 22.11
N SER A 31 4.07 7.27 22.22
CA SER A 31 4.88 7.94 23.25
C SER A 31 4.46 7.59 24.68
N ASN A 32 3.16 7.33 24.88
CA ASN A 32 2.61 6.89 26.16
C ASN A 32 2.82 5.39 26.43
N PHE A 33 3.30 4.64 25.44
CA PHE A 33 3.46 3.18 25.47
C PHE A 33 4.87 2.74 25.04
N ALA A 34 5.89 3.53 25.39
CA ALA A 34 7.27 3.23 25.03
C ALA A 34 7.66 1.80 25.42
N ASN A 35 8.25 1.06 24.47
CA ASN A 35 8.66 -0.34 24.59
C ASN A 35 7.51 -1.33 24.89
N LYS A 36 6.25 -0.95 24.66
CA LYS A 36 5.11 -1.86 24.77
C LYS A 36 4.70 -2.36 23.38
N THR A 37 4.11 -3.55 23.39
CA THR A 37 3.42 -4.16 22.25
C THR A 37 1.97 -4.42 22.63
N PHE A 38 1.12 -4.57 21.64
CA PHE A 38 -0.30 -4.85 21.82
C PHE A 38 -0.62 -6.27 21.39
N VAL A 39 -1.70 -6.81 21.94
CA VAL A 39 -2.30 -8.09 21.55
C VAL A 39 -3.81 -7.92 21.47
N GLY A 40 -4.47 -8.76 20.69
CA GLY A 40 -5.92 -8.69 20.45
C GLY A 40 -6.26 -8.23 19.03
N ARG A 41 -7.55 -8.30 18.69
CA ARG A 41 -8.08 -8.06 17.35
C ARG A 41 -8.76 -6.68 17.26
N ALA A 42 -8.82 -6.12 16.06
CA ALA A 42 -9.53 -4.88 15.78
C ALA A 42 -11.07 -5.03 15.84
N GLY A 43 -11.56 -6.27 15.75
CA GLY A 43 -12.98 -6.65 15.89
C GLY A 43 -13.70 -6.91 14.57
N THR A 44 -13.02 -6.73 13.44
CA THR A 44 -13.54 -6.88 12.08
C THR A 44 -12.47 -7.56 11.23
N GLU A 45 -12.73 -8.78 10.75
CA GLU A 45 -11.70 -9.65 10.18
C GLU A 45 -10.92 -9.04 9.02
N THR A 46 -11.57 -8.22 8.18
CA THR A 46 -10.94 -7.52 7.05
C THR A 46 -9.96 -6.43 7.45
N PHE A 47 -9.93 -6.05 8.73
CA PHE A 47 -9.03 -5.02 9.26
C PHE A 47 -8.02 -5.58 10.28
N ASP A 48 -8.07 -6.88 10.56
CA ASP A 48 -7.11 -7.53 11.44
C ASP A 48 -5.82 -7.81 10.66
N CYS A 49 -4.69 -7.27 11.12
CA CYS A 49 -3.40 -7.56 10.50
C CYS A 49 -2.95 -9.01 10.77
N CYS A 50 -1.95 -9.48 10.03
CA CYS A 50 -1.45 -10.85 10.13
C CYS A 50 -1.09 -11.26 11.58
N GLU A 51 -0.48 -10.36 12.35
CA GLU A 51 -0.17 -10.58 13.76
C GLU A 51 -1.45 -10.77 14.60
N MET A 52 -2.50 -9.99 14.36
CA MET A 52 -3.78 -10.13 15.06
C MET A 52 -4.44 -11.47 14.75
N LEU A 53 -4.34 -11.95 13.51
CA LEU A 53 -4.88 -13.24 13.08
C LEU A 53 -4.13 -14.40 13.73
N ASP A 54 -2.81 -14.31 13.87
CA ASP A 54 -1.98 -15.31 14.55
C ASP A 54 -2.04 -15.19 16.09
N GLY A 55 -2.60 -14.11 16.65
CA GLY A 55 -2.51 -13.80 18.08
C GLY A 55 -1.10 -13.38 18.53
N ARG A 56 -0.25 -12.91 17.61
CA ARG A 56 1.10 -12.39 17.89
C ARG A 56 1.05 -10.93 18.38
N PRO A 57 2.09 -10.48 19.11
CA PRO A 57 2.23 -9.07 19.45
C PRO A 57 2.40 -8.17 18.22
N TRP A 58 1.78 -6.99 18.25
CA TRP A 58 1.85 -6.00 17.18
C TRP A 58 2.00 -4.56 17.70
N THR A 59 2.52 -3.70 16.84
CA THR A 59 2.63 -2.24 16.99
C THR A 59 2.33 -1.58 15.64
N TYR A 60 3.35 -1.15 14.90
CA TYR A 60 3.20 -0.47 13.61
C TYR A 60 2.77 -1.39 12.45
N GLN A 61 2.79 -2.72 12.63
CA GLN A 61 2.38 -3.68 11.59
C GLN A 61 0.96 -3.43 11.09
N THR A 62 0.06 -2.93 11.94
CA THR A 62 -1.31 -2.58 11.54
C THR A 62 -1.36 -1.50 10.46
N ASP A 63 -0.44 -0.52 10.49
CA ASP A 63 -0.37 0.53 9.48
C ASP A 63 0.20 0.01 8.15
N PHE A 64 1.19 -0.90 8.20
CA PHE A 64 1.70 -1.58 7.00
C PHE A 64 0.61 -2.44 6.35
N PHE A 65 -0.17 -3.17 7.16
CA PHE A 65 -1.32 -3.93 6.67
C PHE A 65 -2.39 -3.01 6.06
N GLY A 66 -2.71 -1.89 6.71
CA GLY A 66 -3.65 -0.89 6.19
C GLY A 66 -3.19 -0.27 4.87
N PHE A 67 -1.88 -0.01 4.73
CA PHE A 67 -1.28 0.47 3.49
C PHE A 67 -1.48 -0.52 2.33
N VAL A 68 -1.12 -1.80 2.51
CA VAL A 68 -1.30 -2.80 1.44
C VAL A 68 -2.76 -3.17 1.21
N SER A 69 -3.62 -3.07 2.23
CA SER A 69 -5.07 -3.20 2.08
C SER A 69 -5.64 -2.10 1.18
N THR A 70 -5.18 -0.86 1.37
CA THR A 70 -5.55 0.27 0.52
C THR A 70 -5.05 0.09 -0.90
N LEU A 71 -3.79 -0.37 -1.05
CA LEU A 71 -3.21 -0.68 -2.36
C LEU A 71 -4.00 -1.78 -3.09
N HIS A 72 -4.44 -2.81 -2.38
CA HIS A 72 -5.28 -3.87 -2.92
C HIS A 72 -6.61 -3.32 -3.47
N VAL A 73 -7.32 -2.48 -2.70
CA VAL A 73 -8.56 -1.85 -3.16
C VAL A 73 -8.33 -1.03 -4.43
N LEU A 74 -7.21 -0.30 -4.53
CA LEU A 74 -6.87 0.46 -5.74
C LEU A 74 -6.59 -0.43 -6.96
N LEU A 75 -6.05 -1.62 -6.75
CA LEU A 75 -5.67 -2.55 -7.83
C LEU A 75 -6.83 -3.44 -8.30
N PHE A 76 -7.68 -3.89 -7.37
CA PHE A 76 -8.67 -4.94 -7.59
C PHE A 76 -10.11 -4.47 -7.41
N GLY A 77 -10.33 -3.34 -6.72
CA GLY A 77 -11.67 -2.79 -6.48
C GLY A 77 -12.45 -3.49 -5.35
N ASP A 78 -11.81 -4.39 -4.60
CA ASP A 78 -12.38 -5.14 -3.48
C ASP A 78 -11.45 -5.15 -2.26
N TYR A 79 -12.02 -5.50 -1.11
CA TYR A 79 -11.27 -5.61 0.14
C TYR A 79 -10.25 -6.75 0.09
N MET A 80 -9.08 -6.50 0.65
CA MET A 80 -8.00 -7.48 0.70
C MET A 80 -8.38 -8.66 1.59
N ASN A 81 -8.27 -9.87 1.03
CA ASN A 81 -8.30 -11.11 1.79
C ASN A 81 -6.91 -11.75 1.73
N THR A 82 -6.41 -12.18 2.89
CA THR A 82 -5.13 -12.86 2.99
C THR A 82 -5.33 -14.35 3.25
N MET A 83 -4.32 -15.13 2.91
CA MET A 83 -4.23 -16.54 3.28
C MET A 83 -2.81 -16.84 3.76
N LYS A 84 -2.70 -17.78 4.69
CA LYS A 84 -1.41 -18.28 5.16
C LYS A 84 -1.04 -19.52 4.36
N ASP A 85 0.07 -19.46 3.65
CA ASP A 85 0.59 -20.59 2.89
C ASP A 85 1.17 -21.64 3.84
N VAL A 86 0.66 -22.87 3.76
CA VAL A 86 1.00 -23.95 4.69
C VAL A 86 2.45 -24.43 4.54
N GLY A 87 3.04 -24.28 3.35
CA GLY A 87 4.41 -24.73 3.08
C GLY A 87 5.47 -23.74 3.54
N THR A 88 5.17 -22.45 3.49
CA THR A 88 6.11 -21.37 3.79
C THR A 88 5.82 -20.65 5.11
N ASP A 89 4.65 -20.87 5.71
CA ASP A 89 4.10 -20.15 6.88
C ASP A 89 4.02 -18.62 6.67
N LYS A 90 3.97 -18.18 5.40
CA LYS A 90 3.86 -16.78 5.02
C LYS A 90 2.43 -16.40 4.63
N TYR A 91 2.06 -15.18 4.93
CA TYR A 91 0.84 -14.56 4.41
C TYR A 91 1.03 -14.05 3.00
N CYS A 92 0.02 -14.28 2.16
CA CYS A 92 -0.10 -13.69 0.84
C CYS A 92 -1.55 -13.23 0.60
N ILE A 93 -1.74 -12.36 -0.40
CA ILE A 93 -3.07 -12.00 -0.87
C ILE A 93 -3.69 -13.15 -1.66
N GLN A 94 -5.01 -13.34 -1.55
CA GLN A 94 -5.73 -14.32 -2.36
C GLN A 94 -5.87 -13.90 -3.83
N SER A 95 -5.89 -12.59 -4.08
CA SER A 95 -5.97 -12.01 -5.43
C SER A 95 -4.68 -12.21 -6.21
N THR A 96 -4.79 -12.54 -7.50
CA THR A 96 -3.63 -12.69 -8.38
C THR A 96 -3.33 -11.39 -9.11
N VAL A 97 -2.14 -10.82 -8.88
CA VAL A 97 -1.64 -9.69 -9.68
C VAL A 97 -1.45 -10.16 -11.13
N LYS A 98 -2.08 -9.44 -12.08
CA LYS A 98 -2.05 -9.84 -13.49
C LYS A 98 -0.62 -9.86 -14.02
N ARG A 99 -0.17 -11.00 -14.56
CA ARG A 99 1.20 -11.20 -15.11
C ARG A 99 1.66 -10.14 -16.12
N ARG A 100 0.72 -9.52 -16.84
CA ARG A 100 1.01 -8.48 -17.84
C ARG A 100 1.24 -7.08 -17.26
N LEU A 101 1.08 -6.89 -15.95
CA LEU A 101 1.32 -5.59 -15.32
C LEU A 101 2.83 -5.38 -15.13
N PRO A 102 3.43 -4.32 -15.70
CA PRO A 102 4.84 -4.00 -15.50
C PRO A 102 5.21 -3.79 -14.03
N GLN A 103 4.23 -3.48 -13.19
CA GLN A 103 4.38 -3.23 -11.76
C GLN A 103 4.28 -4.50 -10.91
N ARG A 104 4.07 -5.67 -11.54
CA ARG A 104 3.77 -6.90 -10.80
C ARG A 104 4.84 -7.21 -9.75
N ASP A 105 6.10 -7.24 -10.15
CA ASP A 105 7.17 -7.70 -9.27
C ASP A 105 7.34 -6.76 -8.06
N VAL A 106 7.32 -5.44 -8.29
CA VAL A 106 7.39 -4.47 -7.18
C VAL A 106 6.16 -4.54 -6.26
N LEU A 107 4.98 -4.81 -6.81
CA LEU A 107 3.76 -4.96 -6.01
C LEU A 107 3.83 -6.25 -5.17
N GLU A 108 4.24 -7.37 -5.76
CA GLU A 108 4.41 -8.64 -5.05
C GLU A 108 5.44 -8.50 -3.91
N ASP A 109 6.59 -7.86 -4.16
CA ASP A 109 7.60 -7.56 -3.13
C ASP A 109 7.03 -6.71 -1.99
N ILE A 110 6.24 -5.68 -2.30
CA ILE A 110 5.60 -4.81 -1.30
C ILE A 110 4.59 -5.59 -0.46
N PHE A 111 3.74 -6.42 -1.09
CA PHE A 111 2.79 -7.26 -0.37
C PHE A 111 3.52 -8.25 0.54
N GLU A 112 4.54 -8.94 0.04
CA GLU A 112 5.32 -9.88 0.84
C GLU A 112 5.97 -9.19 2.04
N MET A 113 6.62 -8.06 1.80
CA MET A 113 7.33 -7.28 2.83
C MET A 113 6.41 -6.75 3.94
N CYS A 114 5.22 -6.27 3.58
CA CYS A 114 4.30 -5.65 4.55
C CYS A 114 3.43 -6.68 5.28
N LEU A 115 3.12 -7.81 4.66
CA LEU A 115 2.29 -8.86 5.28
C LEU A 115 3.10 -9.82 6.18
N ASN A 116 4.43 -9.87 6.00
CA ASN A 116 5.30 -10.85 6.67
C ASN A 116 6.38 -10.17 7.52
N ILE A 117 5.98 -9.21 8.36
CA ILE A 117 6.89 -8.54 9.29
C ILE A 117 7.26 -9.51 10.43
N PRO A 118 8.54 -9.84 10.65
CA PRO A 118 8.93 -10.89 11.60
C PRO A 118 8.53 -10.59 13.04
N ASP A 119 8.75 -9.35 13.49
CA ASP A 119 8.56 -8.93 14.88
C ASP A 119 8.36 -7.40 14.98
N CYS A 120 8.13 -6.90 16.20
CA CYS A 120 7.90 -5.47 16.46
C CYS A 120 9.17 -4.60 16.43
N GLN A 121 10.30 -5.09 15.93
CA GLN A 121 11.57 -4.36 15.84
C GLN A 121 12.15 -4.38 14.42
N SER A 122 11.76 -5.36 13.60
CA SER A 122 12.31 -5.65 12.28
C SER A 122 11.39 -5.15 11.15
N PHE A 123 11.04 -3.86 11.17
CA PHE A 123 10.14 -3.28 10.18
C PHE A 123 10.80 -3.07 8.82
N PRO A 124 10.05 -3.21 7.72
CA PRO A 124 10.51 -2.73 6.43
C PRO A 124 10.62 -1.21 6.42
N LEU A 125 11.64 -0.71 5.72
CA LEU A 125 11.86 0.72 5.59
C LEU A 125 10.90 1.29 4.54
N TRP A 126 10.12 2.30 4.94
CA TRP A 126 9.26 3.04 4.02
C TRP A 126 10.02 3.62 2.83
N SER A 127 11.29 4.01 3.01
CA SER A 127 12.15 4.47 1.92
C SER A 127 12.35 3.41 0.83
N THR A 128 12.43 2.13 1.19
CA THR A 128 12.58 1.03 0.23
C THR A 128 11.30 0.86 -0.59
N ILE A 129 10.14 0.89 0.07
CA ILE A 129 8.82 0.79 -0.57
C ILE A 129 8.61 1.97 -1.53
N ILE A 130 8.87 3.19 -1.06
CA ILE A 130 8.75 4.42 -1.85
C ILE A 130 9.68 4.37 -3.07
N GLN A 131 10.96 4.01 -2.87
CA GLN A 131 11.92 3.94 -3.97
C GLN A 131 11.52 2.91 -5.04
N GLY A 132 10.96 1.76 -4.63
CA GLY A 132 10.44 0.76 -5.55
C GLY A 132 9.32 1.32 -6.44
N LEU A 133 8.36 2.01 -5.83
CA LEU A 133 7.26 2.67 -6.55
C LEU A 133 7.75 3.82 -7.45
N GLU A 134 8.65 4.67 -6.96
CA GLU A 134 9.25 5.77 -7.73
C GLU A 134 9.98 5.25 -8.98
N ASN A 135 10.82 4.22 -8.82
CA ASN A 135 11.54 3.60 -9.93
C ASN A 135 10.59 2.99 -10.96
N ASN A 136 9.51 2.36 -10.48
CA ASN A 136 8.52 1.78 -11.36
C ASN A 136 7.75 2.84 -12.16
N ILE A 137 7.33 3.94 -11.52
CA ILE A 137 6.68 5.07 -12.19
C ILE A 137 7.61 5.69 -13.24
N ASP A 138 8.87 5.95 -12.88
CA ASP A 138 9.85 6.53 -13.79
C ASP A 138 10.11 5.61 -15.01
N TYR A 139 10.20 4.30 -14.79
CA TYR A 139 10.29 3.31 -15.87
C TYR A 139 9.06 3.35 -16.79
N CYS A 140 7.85 3.28 -16.22
CA CYS A 140 6.61 3.31 -16.99
C CYS A 140 6.48 4.59 -17.84
N MET A 141 6.79 5.76 -17.27
CA MET A 141 6.71 7.03 -17.99
C MET A 141 7.75 7.17 -19.11
N LYS A 142 8.92 6.52 -18.96
CA LYS A 142 9.98 6.50 -19.98
C LYS A 142 9.72 5.52 -21.12
N ILE A 143 9.24 4.32 -20.79
CA ILE A 143 9.06 3.24 -21.78
C ILE A 143 7.70 3.33 -22.48
N ASP A 144 6.63 3.62 -21.74
CA ASP A 144 5.27 3.65 -22.28
C ASP A 144 4.55 4.95 -21.90
N LYS A 145 5.01 6.05 -22.51
CA LYS A 145 4.40 7.37 -22.35
C LYS A 145 2.93 7.38 -22.78
N LEU A 146 2.52 6.49 -23.68
CA LEU A 146 1.12 6.37 -24.10
C LEU A 146 0.26 5.82 -22.97
N GLN A 147 0.72 4.78 -22.28
CA GLN A 147 0.05 4.23 -21.11
C GLN A 147 -0.16 5.29 -20.01
N TRP A 148 0.87 6.11 -19.71
CA TRP A 148 0.72 7.23 -18.76
C TRP A 148 -0.37 8.23 -19.18
N LYS A 149 -0.37 8.63 -20.46
CA LYS A 149 -1.37 9.57 -20.99
C LYS A 149 -2.78 9.02 -20.90
N THR A 150 -2.97 7.76 -21.30
CA THR A 150 -4.26 7.08 -21.23
C THR A 150 -4.74 6.98 -19.79
N ALA A 151 -3.90 6.49 -18.87
CA ALA A 151 -4.24 6.40 -17.45
C ALA A 151 -4.58 7.75 -16.83
N SER A 152 -3.81 8.81 -17.16
CA SER A 152 -4.08 10.17 -16.69
C SER A 152 -5.43 10.70 -17.16
N ARG A 153 -5.80 10.45 -18.43
CA ARG A 153 -7.09 10.85 -19.01
C ARG A 153 -8.25 10.12 -18.37
N GLU A 154 -8.14 8.80 -18.22
CA GLU A 154 -9.16 7.97 -17.58
C GLU A 154 -9.36 8.35 -16.12
N PHE A 155 -8.27 8.58 -15.38
CA PHE A 155 -8.35 9.05 -14.00
C PHE A 155 -9.05 10.41 -13.92
N ASN A 156 -8.66 11.36 -14.77
CA ASN A 156 -9.28 12.68 -14.78
C ASN A 156 -10.74 12.68 -15.22
N SER A 157 -11.15 11.79 -16.13
CA SER A 157 -12.55 11.68 -16.57
C SER A 157 -13.45 11.04 -15.52
N ALA A 158 -12.89 10.19 -14.65
CA ALA A 158 -13.59 9.61 -13.51
C ALA A 158 -13.79 10.59 -12.35
N LEU A 159 -13.01 11.68 -12.28
CA LEU A 159 -13.19 12.70 -11.26
C LEU A 159 -14.46 13.51 -11.56
N PRO A 160 -15.34 13.74 -10.56
CA PRO A 160 -16.48 14.62 -10.75
C PRO A 160 -15.97 16.00 -11.17
N LEU A 161 -16.50 16.55 -12.27
CA LEU A 161 -16.24 17.93 -12.68
C LEU A 161 -16.45 18.82 -11.46
N LYS A 162 -15.44 19.63 -11.11
CA LYS A 162 -15.59 20.65 -10.07
C LYS A 162 -16.88 21.40 -10.36
N ARG A 163 -17.90 21.25 -9.51
CA ARG A 163 -19.03 22.19 -9.52
C ARG A 163 -18.41 23.55 -9.27
N SER A 164 -18.57 24.43 -10.25
CA SER A 164 -18.13 25.83 -10.20
C SER A 164 -18.86 26.58 -9.09
#